data_AF-A0A7W1YJF4-F1
#
_entry.id   AF-A0A7W1YJF4-F1
#
_cell.length_a   1.000
_cell.length_b   1.000
_cell.length_c   1.000
_cell.angle_alpha   90.00
_cell.angle_beta   90.00
_cell.angle_gamma   90.00
#
_symmetry.space_group_name_H-M   'P 1'
#
loop_
_entity.id
_entity.type
_entity.pdbx_description
1 polymer ?
#
loop_
_entity_poly.entity_id
_entity_poly.type
_entity_poly.pdbx_seq_one_letter_code
_entity_poly.pdbx_strand_id
1 'polypeptide(L)'
;MAEDPSEKINEGKIDLVPMIDCIMLLLLFFILTTKFTAPEKGIASVLPTDKGQSASPPKAPVDPPKQINIVILPEGFVDGYEPSQYQAKLLQERSRLSAQNGIFPTAFLRVGGSSGIVLEGSKLNGKNNAGAESEISRISTYIETELGGEREKPGVGRKEQDPIVINCFSGLSWKFALLTYDGVRAYEIKKAGAHMGNDPKEWDKQREINFAPPRVRNYSVKELGEELYEEVHLK
;
A
#
# COMPACT_ATOMS: atom_id res chain seq x y z
N MET A 1 -51.65 -57.92 -3.52
CA MET A 1 -50.25 -58.11 -3.11
C MET A 1 -49.94 -56.99 -2.14
N ALA A 2 -49.71 -57.34 -0.87
CA ALA A 2 -49.45 -56.37 0.19
C ALA A 2 -47.97 -55.96 0.12
N GLU A 3 -47.71 -54.66 0.01
CA GLU A 3 -46.37 -54.09 0.11
C GLU A 3 -45.92 -54.16 1.58
N ASP A 4 -44.74 -54.74 1.81
CA ASP A 4 -44.17 -54.95 3.14
C ASP A 4 -43.66 -53.60 3.71
N PRO A 5 -44.04 -53.18 4.93
CA PRO A 5 -43.67 -51.87 5.48
C PRO A 5 -42.16 -51.69 5.75
N SER A 6 -41.37 -52.76 5.63
CA SER A 6 -39.93 -52.74 5.90
C SER A 6 -39.11 -51.99 4.85
N GLU A 7 -39.62 -51.79 3.63
CA GLU A 7 -38.84 -51.11 2.58
C GLU A 7 -38.80 -49.58 2.72
N LYS A 8 -39.74 -48.96 3.45
CA LYS A 8 -39.78 -47.48 3.62
C LYS A 8 -38.84 -46.93 4.69
N ILE A 9 -38.12 -47.76 5.45
CA ILE A 9 -37.30 -47.30 6.58
C ILE A 9 -35.83 -47.06 6.20
N ASN A 10 -35.39 -47.47 4.99
CA ASN A 10 -33.98 -47.31 4.57
C ASN A 10 -33.68 -46.06 3.73
N GLU A 11 -34.64 -45.17 3.46
CA GLU A 11 -34.39 -43.89 2.75
C GLU A 11 -33.86 -42.74 3.65
N GLY A 12 -33.59 -43.02 4.93
CA GLY A 12 -33.33 -41.96 5.92
C GLY A 12 -31.99 -42.02 6.65
N LYS A 13 -31.03 -42.86 6.25
CA LYS A 13 -29.67 -42.82 6.83
C LYS A 13 -28.78 -41.94 5.97
N ILE A 14 -28.82 -40.64 6.26
CA ILE A 14 -27.82 -39.68 5.77
C ILE A 14 -26.45 -40.21 6.22
N ASP A 15 -25.61 -40.57 5.26
CA ASP A 15 -24.24 -40.96 5.55
C ASP A 15 -23.49 -39.70 6.01
N LEU A 16 -23.19 -39.63 7.30
CA LEU A 16 -22.57 -38.46 7.92
C LEU A 16 -21.06 -38.42 7.68
N VAL A 17 -20.46 -39.52 7.23
CA VAL A 17 -19.01 -39.64 7.04
C VAL A 17 -18.47 -38.66 5.99
N PRO A 18 -19.08 -38.49 4.80
CA PRO A 18 -18.65 -37.49 3.82
C PRO A 18 -18.85 -36.05 4.32
N MET A 19 -19.88 -35.81 5.15
CA MET A 19 -20.17 -34.50 5.69
C MET A 19 -19.15 -34.08 6.75
N ILE A 20 -18.69 -35.02 7.58
CA ILE A 20 -17.62 -34.79 8.55
C ILE A 20 -16.30 -34.47 7.83
N ASP A 21 -15.97 -35.19 6.75
CA ASP A 21 -14.73 -34.96 6.02
C ASP A 21 -14.72 -33.58 5.33
N CYS A 22 -15.85 -33.16 4.74
CA CYS A 22 -16.00 -31.81 4.21
C CYS A 22 -15.84 -30.72 5.27
N ILE A 23 -16.43 -30.88 6.47
CA ILE A 23 -16.32 -29.89 7.54
C ILE A 23 -14.88 -29.85 8.09
N MET A 24 -14.24 -31.00 8.25
CA MET A 24 -12.85 -31.10 8.70
C MET A 24 -11.88 -30.42 7.72
N LEU A 25 -12.07 -30.62 6.42
CA LEU A 25 -11.26 -29.98 5.39
C LEU A 25 -11.46 -28.45 5.36
N LEU A 26 -12.69 -27.97 5.59
CA LEU A 26 -12.95 -26.53 5.72
C LEU A 26 -12.30 -25.93 6.96
N LEU A 27 -12.33 -26.62 8.10
CA LEU A 27 -11.66 -26.16 9.32
C LEU A 27 -10.14 -26.17 9.18
N LEU A 28 -9.55 -27.20 8.59
CA LEU A 28 -8.12 -27.25 8.29
C LEU A 28 -7.71 -26.16 7.31
N PHE A 29 -8.51 -25.90 6.28
CA PHE A 29 -8.30 -24.79 5.36
C PHE A 29 -8.34 -23.45 6.09
N PHE A 30 -9.33 -23.21 6.95
CA PHE A 30 -9.38 -21.98 7.74
C PHE A 30 -8.17 -21.86 8.67
N ILE A 31 -7.81 -22.90 9.44
CA ILE A 31 -6.63 -22.86 10.33
C ILE A 31 -5.33 -22.58 9.55
N LEU A 32 -5.16 -23.17 8.37
CA LEU A 32 -3.96 -22.99 7.54
C LEU A 32 -3.93 -21.64 6.79
N THR A 33 -5.09 -21.09 6.44
CA THR A 33 -5.20 -19.81 5.70
C THR A 33 -5.42 -18.61 6.60
N THR A 34 -5.88 -18.80 7.84
CA THR A 34 -5.86 -17.79 8.89
C THR A 34 -4.42 -17.62 9.37
N LYS A 35 -3.64 -16.87 8.58
CA LYS A 35 -2.51 -16.15 9.12
C LYS A 35 -3.10 -15.09 10.04
N PHE A 36 -2.95 -15.26 11.35
CA PHE A 36 -3.14 -14.17 12.29
C PHE A 36 -2.31 -12.98 11.80
N THR A 37 -2.99 -11.99 11.23
CA THR A 37 -2.35 -10.72 10.93
C THR A 37 -1.94 -10.09 12.26
N ALA A 38 -0.91 -9.26 12.21
CA ALA A 38 -0.23 -8.71 13.38
C ALA A 38 -1.09 -7.96 14.45
N PRO A 39 -2.33 -7.44 14.23
CA PRO A 39 -2.99 -6.68 15.28
C PRO A 39 -3.36 -7.48 16.56
N GLU A 40 -3.46 -8.80 16.51
CA GLU A 40 -3.84 -9.58 17.70
C GLU A 40 -2.73 -9.67 18.77
N LYS A 41 -1.45 -9.47 18.40
CA LYS A 41 -0.37 -9.37 19.39
C LYS A 41 -0.51 -8.14 20.31
N GLY A 42 -1.27 -7.13 19.90
CA GLY A 42 -1.59 -5.97 20.74
C GLY A 42 -2.66 -6.24 21.80
N ILE A 43 -3.55 -7.22 21.57
CA ILE A 43 -4.67 -7.51 22.48
C ILE A 43 -4.19 -8.22 23.76
N ALA A 44 -3.10 -8.99 23.68
CA ALA A 44 -2.44 -9.57 24.85
C ALA A 44 -1.91 -8.52 25.84
N SER A 45 -1.73 -7.26 25.42
CA SER A 45 -1.38 -6.14 26.29
C SER A 45 -2.60 -5.48 26.96
N VAL A 46 -3.82 -5.74 26.46
CA VAL A 46 -5.07 -5.12 26.95
C VAL A 46 -5.80 -6.04 27.93
N LEU A 47 -5.55 -7.34 27.88
CA LEU A 47 -6.11 -8.28 28.83
C LEU A 47 -5.37 -8.16 30.18
N PRO A 48 -6.07 -7.90 31.31
CA PRO A 48 -5.46 -7.96 32.62
C PRO A 48 -4.96 -9.38 32.83
N THR A 49 -3.64 -9.58 32.87
CA THR A 49 -3.10 -10.88 33.24
C THR A 49 -3.18 -11.00 34.75
N ASP A 50 -3.78 -12.08 35.22
CA ASP A 50 -3.97 -12.44 36.63
C ASP A 50 -2.64 -12.90 37.26
N LYS A 51 -1.61 -12.04 37.14
CA LYS A 51 -0.32 -12.17 37.80
C LYS A 51 0.01 -10.82 38.41
N GLY A 52 0.13 -10.81 39.73
CA GLY A 52 0.30 -9.63 40.56
C GLY A 52 1.17 -8.55 39.93
N GLN A 53 0.62 -7.33 39.92
CA GLN A 53 1.26 -6.12 39.43
C GLN A 53 2.54 -5.83 40.23
N SER A 54 3.67 -6.37 39.80
CA SER A 54 4.94 -5.66 39.96
C SER A 54 4.87 -4.45 39.05
N ALA A 55 4.72 -3.26 39.64
CA ALA A 55 4.61 -1.99 38.96
C ALA A 55 5.78 -1.80 37.98
N SER A 56 5.57 -2.22 36.73
CA SER A 56 6.33 -1.75 35.60
C SER A 56 5.71 -0.42 35.20
N PRO A 57 6.50 0.65 35.06
CA PRO A 57 5.96 1.95 34.66
C PRO A 57 5.16 1.76 33.36
N PRO A 58 3.98 2.42 33.23
CA PRO A 58 3.13 2.25 32.07
C PRO A 58 3.97 2.52 30.82
N LYS A 59 4.14 1.49 29.99
CA LYS A 59 4.75 1.65 28.67
C LYS A 59 3.88 2.68 27.96
N ALA A 60 4.47 3.84 27.67
CA ALA A 60 3.80 4.89 26.93
C ALA A 60 3.10 4.29 25.69
N PRO A 61 1.95 4.83 25.26
CA PRO A 61 1.32 4.43 24.01
C PRO A 61 2.41 4.38 22.94
N VAL A 62 2.58 3.22 22.30
CA VAL A 62 3.54 3.08 21.20
C VAL A 62 2.97 3.94 20.08
N ASP A 63 3.48 5.16 19.95
CA ASP A 63 3.12 6.03 18.84
C ASP A 63 3.33 5.23 17.54
N PRO A 64 2.36 5.27 16.61
CA PRO A 64 2.50 4.58 15.34
C PRO A 64 3.84 5.00 14.71
N PRO A 65 4.62 4.04 14.17
CA PRO A 65 5.95 4.33 13.66
C PRO A 65 5.85 5.45 12.63
N LYS A 66 6.65 6.50 12.82
CA LYS A 66 6.70 7.64 11.90
C LYS A 66 7.13 7.12 10.52
N GLN A 67 6.28 7.31 9.51
CA GLN A 67 6.55 6.89 8.13
C GLN A 67 6.68 8.12 7.24
N ILE A 68 7.40 7.99 6.14
CA ILE A 68 7.50 9.02 5.11
C ILE A 68 6.57 8.67 3.97
N ASN A 69 5.50 9.44 3.82
CA ASN A 69 4.56 9.26 2.74
C ASN A 69 5.05 9.96 1.49
N ILE A 70 5.21 9.22 0.39
CA ILE A 70 5.34 9.80 -0.95
C ILE A 70 3.99 9.63 -1.62
N VAL A 71 3.40 10.70 -2.12
CA VAL A 71 2.04 10.74 -2.64
C VAL A 71 2.06 11.12 -4.11
N ILE A 72 1.38 10.32 -4.93
CA ILE A 72 1.26 10.50 -6.38
C ILE A 72 -0.23 10.59 -6.74
N LEU A 73 -0.67 11.78 -7.12
CA LEU A 73 -2.07 12.13 -7.39
C LEU A 73 -2.25 12.58 -8.84
N PRO A 74 -3.47 12.56 -9.41
CA PRO A 74 -3.70 13.28 -10.65
C PRO A 74 -3.49 14.78 -10.44
N GLU A 75 -2.99 15.47 -11.47
CA GLU A 75 -2.76 16.91 -11.40
C GLU A 75 -4.08 17.67 -11.15
N GLY A 76 -4.03 18.69 -10.29
CA GLY A 76 -5.18 19.54 -9.97
C GLY A 76 -6.05 19.04 -8.81
N PHE A 77 -5.72 17.90 -8.19
CA PHE A 77 -6.37 17.43 -6.97
C PHE A 77 -5.62 17.99 -5.75
N VAL A 78 -6.21 19.02 -5.15
CA VAL A 78 -5.66 19.76 -4.00
C VAL A 78 -6.55 19.58 -2.78
N ASP A 79 -6.03 19.94 -1.60
CA ASP A 79 -6.78 19.94 -0.35
C ASP A 79 -7.97 20.91 -0.38
N GLY A 80 -8.99 20.65 0.45
CA GLY A 80 -10.18 21.50 0.61
C GLY A 80 -11.46 20.99 -0.08
N TYR A 81 -11.49 19.74 -0.53
CA TYR A 81 -12.70 19.11 -1.04
C TYR A 81 -13.16 17.95 -0.17
N GLU A 82 -14.47 17.73 -0.12
CA GLU A 82 -15.08 16.54 0.46
C GLU A 82 -14.95 15.33 -0.48
N PRO A 83 -15.01 14.08 0.02
CA PRO A 83 -14.91 12.87 -0.81
C PRO A 83 -15.86 12.86 -2.02
N SER A 84 -17.10 13.33 -1.86
CA SER A 84 -18.09 13.42 -2.95
C SER A 84 -17.68 14.42 -4.04
N GLN A 85 -17.01 15.50 -3.66
CA GLN A 85 -16.54 16.52 -4.58
C GLN A 85 -15.32 16.03 -5.36
N TYR A 86 -14.41 15.30 -4.72
CA TYR A 86 -13.33 14.60 -5.41
C TYR A 86 -13.87 13.59 -6.42
N GLN A 87 -14.88 12.82 -6.03
CA GLN A 87 -15.55 11.89 -6.94
C GLN A 87 -16.15 12.60 -8.16
N ALA A 88 -16.87 13.71 -7.95
CA ALA A 88 -17.46 14.49 -9.03
C ALA A 88 -16.39 15.07 -9.99
N LYS A 89 -15.31 15.62 -9.42
CA LYS A 89 -14.19 16.16 -10.18
C LYS A 89 -13.46 15.08 -10.98
N LEU A 90 -13.25 13.91 -10.39
CA LEU A 90 -12.64 12.77 -11.05
C LEU A 90 -13.47 12.29 -12.25
N LEU A 91 -14.79 12.21 -12.09
CA LEU A 91 -15.70 11.86 -13.18
C LEU A 91 -15.65 12.91 -14.31
N GLN A 92 -15.68 14.20 -13.96
CA GLN A 92 -15.55 15.29 -14.93
C GLN A 92 -14.23 15.19 -15.72
N GLU A 93 -13.11 14.98 -15.04
CA GLU A 93 -11.80 14.82 -15.66
C GLU A 93 -11.72 13.59 -16.55
N ARG A 94 -12.26 12.45 -16.10
CA ARG A 94 -12.31 11.23 -16.94
C ARG A 94 -13.16 11.43 -18.19
N SER A 95 -14.30 12.13 -18.08
CA SER A 95 -15.11 12.48 -19.26
C SER A 95 -14.33 13.35 -20.25
N ARG A 96 -13.55 14.32 -19.76
CA ARG A 96 -12.66 15.14 -20.60
C ARG A 96 -11.57 14.30 -21.28
N LEU A 97 -11.01 13.34 -20.56
CA LEU A 97 -9.96 12.43 -21.02
C LEU A 97 -10.51 11.23 -21.81
N SER A 98 -11.80 11.19 -22.16
CA SER A 98 -12.41 10.08 -22.90
C SER A 98 -11.72 9.83 -24.26
N ALA A 99 -11.14 10.87 -24.87
CA ALA A 99 -10.34 10.74 -26.10
C ALA A 99 -8.98 10.05 -25.89
N GLN A 100 -8.50 9.95 -24.66
CA GLN A 100 -7.22 9.34 -24.25
C GLN A 100 -7.42 8.07 -23.42
N ASN A 101 -8.52 7.33 -23.65
CA ASN A 101 -8.90 6.15 -22.89
C ASN A 101 -9.05 6.40 -21.36
N GLY A 102 -9.31 7.64 -20.95
CA GLY A 102 -9.43 8.00 -19.54
C GLY A 102 -8.11 7.94 -18.75
N ILE A 103 -6.96 7.90 -19.44
CA ILE A 103 -5.64 7.88 -18.80
C ILE A 103 -5.20 9.31 -18.48
N PHE A 104 -4.79 9.55 -17.24
CA PHE A 104 -4.19 10.83 -16.85
C PHE A 104 -2.81 11.02 -17.52
N PRO A 105 -2.61 12.11 -18.29
CA PRO A 105 -1.33 12.37 -18.95
C PRO A 105 -0.24 12.84 -17.98
N THR A 106 -0.64 13.47 -16.88
CA THR A 106 0.22 14.04 -15.85
C THR A 106 -0.16 13.52 -14.47
N ALA A 107 0.81 13.53 -13.56
CA ALA A 107 0.61 13.22 -12.15
C ALA A 107 1.33 14.25 -11.28
N PHE A 108 0.86 14.51 -10.06
CA PHE A 108 1.50 15.35 -9.08
C PHE A 108 2.18 14.47 -8.03
N LEU A 109 3.49 14.59 -7.90
CA LEU A 109 4.32 13.87 -6.94
C LEU A 109 4.69 14.79 -5.77
N ARG A 110 4.44 14.35 -4.54
CA ARG A 110 4.81 15.06 -3.31
C ARG A 110 5.49 14.12 -2.32
N VAL A 111 6.49 14.60 -1.59
CA VAL A 111 7.13 13.86 -0.48
C VAL A 111 6.71 14.48 0.85
N GLY A 112 5.88 13.79 1.62
CA GLY A 112 5.29 14.26 2.85
C GLY A 112 4.46 15.53 2.65
N GLY A 113 4.73 16.58 3.45
CA GLY A 113 4.08 17.88 3.36
C GLY A 113 4.72 18.94 2.45
N SER A 114 5.66 18.59 1.56
CA SER A 114 6.39 19.57 0.74
C SER A 114 5.64 20.08 -0.49
N SER A 115 6.20 21.08 -1.18
CA SER A 115 5.75 21.46 -2.52
C SER A 115 6.09 20.34 -3.50
N GLY A 116 5.05 19.73 -4.09
CA GLY A 116 5.22 18.67 -5.08
C GLY A 116 5.66 19.16 -6.46
N ILE A 117 5.93 18.22 -7.36
CA ILE A 117 6.24 18.46 -8.77
C ILE A 117 5.23 17.76 -9.67
N VAL A 118 5.00 18.31 -10.86
CA VAL A 118 4.21 17.64 -11.90
C VAL A 118 5.11 16.68 -12.69
N LEU A 119 4.65 15.46 -12.90
CA LEU A 119 5.25 14.40 -13.71
C LEU A 119 4.55 14.34 -15.06
N GLU A 120 5.30 14.37 -16.15
CA GLU A 120 4.72 14.31 -17.50
C GLU A 120 4.86 12.91 -18.11
N GLY A 121 3.75 12.19 -18.19
CA GLY A 121 3.74 10.81 -18.68
C GLY A 121 4.14 10.68 -20.15
N SER A 122 3.99 11.72 -20.96
CA SER A 122 4.37 11.74 -22.38
C SER A 122 5.89 11.73 -22.58
N LYS A 123 6.64 12.41 -21.71
CA LYS A 123 8.12 12.45 -21.74
C LYS A 123 8.77 11.09 -21.46
N LEU A 124 8.01 10.18 -20.82
CA LEU A 124 8.45 8.83 -20.48
C LEU A 124 8.19 7.79 -21.57
N ASN A 125 7.40 8.11 -22.59
CA ASN A 125 6.98 7.17 -23.64
C ASN A 125 7.90 7.20 -24.89
N GLY A 126 8.95 8.02 -24.88
CA GLY A 126 9.81 8.22 -26.05
C GLY A 126 10.75 7.05 -26.31
N LYS A 127 10.86 6.59 -27.57
CA LYS A 127 11.93 5.70 -28.04
C LYS A 127 13.33 6.34 -27.98
N ASN A 128 13.39 7.66 -27.76
CA ASN A 128 14.61 8.43 -27.71
C ASN A 128 14.92 8.78 -26.25
N ASN A 129 16.01 8.20 -25.73
CA ASN A 129 16.28 8.14 -24.30
C ASN A 129 16.56 9.51 -23.66
N ALA A 130 17.07 10.49 -24.40
CA ALA A 130 17.51 11.78 -23.82
C ALA A 130 16.39 12.56 -23.09
N GLY A 131 15.16 12.53 -23.63
CA GLY A 131 14.01 13.19 -23.00
C GLY A 131 13.55 12.47 -21.73
N ALA A 132 13.54 11.14 -21.78
CA ALA A 132 13.19 10.30 -20.62
C ALA A 132 14.26 10.39 -19.53
N GLU A 133 15.54 10.35 -19.88
CA GLU A 133 16.67 10.49 -18.96
C GLU A 133 16.67 11.83 -18.23
N SER A 134 16.37 12.92 -18.94
CA SER A 134 16.23 14.25 -18.33
C SER A 134 15.09 14.29 -17.31
N GLU A 135 13.93 13.71 -17.66
CA GLU A 135 12.77 13.66 -16.76
C GLU A 135 13.03 12.74 -15.54
N ILE A 136 13.64 11.57 -15.75
CA ILE A 136 14.05 10.66 -14.68
C ILE A 136 15.04 11.35 -13.74
N SER A 137 16.01 12.09 -14.30
CA SER A 137 17.01 12.83 -13.53
C SER A 137 16.34 13.91 -12.68
N ARG A 138 15.42 14.68 -13.27
CA ARG A 138 14.66 15.72 -12.57
C ARG A 138 13.87 15.16 -11.38
N ILE A 139 13.20 14.03 -11.58
CA ILE A 139 12.42 13.36 -10.53
C ILE A 139 13.32 12.81 -9.43
N SER A 140 14.42 12.18 -9.81
CA SER A 140 15.41 11.65 -8.87
C SER A 140 16.03 12.77 -8.03
N THR A 141 16.37 13.91 -8.65
CA THR A 141 16.88 15.09 -7.94
C THR A 141 15.86 15.67 -6.96
N TYR A 142 14.57 15.73 -7.34
CA TYR A 142 13.51 16.16 -6.44
C TYR A 142 13.40 15.23 -5.22
N ILE A 143 13.31 13.92 -5.44
CA ILE A 143 13.23 12.92 -4.37
C ILE A 143 14.46 12.98 -3.46
N GLU A 144 15.66 13.07 -4.04
CA GLU A 144 16.91 13.19 -3.28
C GLU A 144 16.91 14.45 -2.39
N THR A 145 16.47 15.58 -2.93
CA THR A 145 16.41 16.85 -2.18
C THR A 145 15.44 16.73 -1.00
N GLU A 146 14.25 16.17 -1.23
CA GLU A 146 13.21 16.04 -0.21
C GLU A 146 13.55 15.02 0.87
N LEU A 147 14.14 13.88 0.51
CA LEU A 147 14.57 12.86 1.45
C LEU A 147 15.84 13.26 2.21
N GLY A 148 16.78 13.93 1.53
CA GLY A 148 18.06 14.39 2.11
C GLY A 148 17.95 15.61 3.03
N GLY A 149 16.81 16.30 3.05
CA GLY A 149 16.54 17.40 3.97
C GLY A 149 16.19 16.92 5.38
N GLU A 150 15.05 17.38 5.91
CA GLU A 150 14.61 17.13 7.29
C GLU A 150 14.16 15.68 7.57
N ARG A 151 14.14 14.84 6.53
CA ARG A 151 13.58 13.49 6.52
C ARG A 151 14.61 12.39 6.76
N GLU A 152 15.86 12.77 6.88
CA GLU A 152 16.98 11.89 7.20
C GLU A 152 17.36 12.04 8.68
N LYS A 153 17.47 10.92 9.40
CA LYS A 153 17.98 10.92 10.77
C LYS A 153 19.52 10.83 10.75
N PRO A 154 20.26 11.86 11.21
CA PRO A 154 21.71 11.85 11.17
C PRO A 154 22.28 10.78 12.13
N GLY A 155 23.34 10.09 11.69
CA GLY A 155 24.06 9.11 12.52
C GLY A 155 23.35 7.76 12.70
N VAL A 156 22.19 7.55 12.08
CA VAL A 156 21.38 6.34 12.18
C VAL A 156 21.55 5.48 10.92
N GLY A 157 21.64 4.15 11.08
CA GLY A 157 21.78 3.22 9.95
C GLY A 157 20.57 3.22 9.01
N ARG A 158 20.72 2.80 7.74
CA ARG A 158 19.62 2.85 6.74
C ARG A 158 18.35 2.12 7.21
N LYS A 159 18.51 0.92 7.79
CA LYS A 159 17.39 0.12 8.33
C LYS A 159 16.59 0.82 9.44
N GLU A 160 17.24 1.73 10.17
CA GLU A 160 16.66 2.44 11.32
C GLU A 160 16.06 3.80 10.92
N GLN A 161 16.18 4.19 9.65
CA GLN A 161 15.48 5.35 9.09
C GLN A 161 13.96 5.09 9.05
N ASP A 162 13.16 6.16 9.07
CA ASP A 162 11.70 6.04 8.98
C ASP A 162 11.28 5.35 7.67
N PRO A 163 10.44 4.31 7.65
CA PRO A 163 10.08 3.61 6.42
C PRO A 163 9.42 4.56 5.41
N ILE A 164 9.64 4.31 4.12
CA ILE A 164 9.03 5.08 3.03
C ILE A 164 7.82 4.31 2.50
N VAL A 165 6.69 4.99 2.37
CA VAL A 165 5.46 4.44 1.78
C VAL A 165 5.08 5.25 0.56
N ILE A 166 5.04 4.60 -0.60
CA ILE A 166 4.63 5.19 -1.86
C ILE A 166 3.13 4.94 -2.05
N ASN A 167 2.35 6.02 -1.94
CA ASN A 167 0.92 6.08 -2.18
C ASN A 167 0.72 6.57 -3.62
N CYS A 168 0.12 5.74 -4.46
CA CYS A 168 -0.17 6.08 -5.84
C CYS A 168 -1.64 5.84 -6.09
N PHE A 169 -2.35 6.91 -6.44
CA PHE A 169 -3.77 6.84 -6.76
C PHE A 169 -4.05 5.72 -7.76
N SER A 170 -4.99 4.84 -7.43
CA SER A 170 -5.33 3.65 -8.20
C SER A 170 -5.77 3.94 -9.64
N GLY A 171 -6.26 5.16 -9.90
CA GLY A 171 -6.64 5.62 -11.23
C GLY A 171 -5.49 6.10 -12.12
N LEU A 172 -4.25 6.14 -11.61
CA LEU A 172 -3.06 6.51 -12.39
C LEU A 172 -2.36 5.31 -13.03
N SER A 173 -1.50 5.59 -14.00
CA SER A 173 -0.62 4.59 -14.58
C SER A 173 0.49 4.20 -13.59
N TRP A 174 0.72 2.89 -13.43
CA TRP A 174 1.75 2.34 -12.54
C TRP A 174 3.17 2.82 -12.86
N LYS A 175 3.41 3.36 -14.08
CA LYS A 175 4.70 3.95 -14.46
C LYS A 175 5.14 5.07 -13.51
N PHE A 176 4.21 5.85 -12.97
CA PHE A 176 4.53 6.93 -12.04
C PHE A 176 5.01 6.37 -10.69
N ALA A 177 4.37 5.29 -10.22
CA ALA A 177 4.78 4.59 -9.00
C ALA A 177 6.16 3.95 -9.15
N LEU A 178 6.43 3.28 -10.28
CA LEU A 178 7.73 2.66 -10.57
C LEU A 178 8.85 3.70 -10.67
N LEU A 179 8.61 4.79 -11.40
CA LEU A 179 9.59 5.86 -11.55
C LEU A 179 9.95 6.51 -10.21
N THR A 180 8.94 6.70 -9.35
CA THR A 180 9.14 7.20 -8.00
C THR A 180 9.96 6.22 -7.17
N TYR A 181 9.61 4.92 -7.22
CA TYR A 181 10.35 3.87 -6.53
C TYR A 181 11.81 3.81 -6.96
N ASP A 182 12.09 3.89 -8.26
CA ASP A 182 13.45 3.90 -8.80
C ASP A 182 14.24 5.12 -8.30
N GLY A 183 13.61 6.30 -8.25
CA GLY A 183 14.21 7.52 -7.69
C GLY A 183 14.55 7.38 -6.20
N VAL A 184 13.65 6.80 -5.40
CA VAL A 184 13.93 6.52 -3.98
C VAL A 184 15.07 5.50 -3.84
N ARG A 185 15.05 4.42 -4.64
CA ARG A 185 16.12 3.40 -4.60
C ARG A 185 17.47 3.97 -5.01
N ALA A 186 17.51 4.82 -6.03
CA ALA A 186 18.74 5.52 -6.44
C ALA A 186 19.30 6.37 -5.31
N TYR A 187 18.44 7.09 -4.57
CA TYR A 187 18.83 7.84 -3.38
C TYR A 187 19.40 6.93 -2.28
N GLU A 188 18.72 5.83 -1.96
CA GLU A 188 19.17 4.89 -0.92
C GLU A 188 20.51 4.24 -1.28
N ILE A 189 20.72 3.85 -2.54
CA ILE A 189 22.00 3.33 -3.04
C ILE A 189 23.10 4.39 -2.87
N LYS A 190 22.83 5.64 -3.25
CA LYS A 190 23.79 6.74 -3.11
C LYS A 190 24.19 6.97 -1.65
N LYS A 191 23.24 6.84 -0.72
CA LYS A 191 23.48 7.01 0.73
C LYS A 191 24.15 5.82 1.40
N ALA A 192 23.83 4.59 0.98
CA ALA A 192 24.48 3.38 1.46
C ALA A 192 25.92 3.23 0.93
N GLY A 193 26.27 3.97 -0.12
CA GLY A 193 27.50 3.79 -0.89
C GLY A 193 27.29 2.78 -2.02
N ALA A 194 28.15 2.80 -3.04
CA ALA A 194 28.05 1.97 -4.24
C ALA A 194 28.27 0.46 -4.03
N HIS A 195 28.14 -0.03 -2.79
CA HIS A 195 28.33 -1.41 -2.37
C HIS A 195 26.99 -2.12 -2.13
N MET A 196 26.00 -1.92 -3.00
CA MET A 196 24.93 -2.90 -3.14
C MET A 196 25.45 -3.97 -4.10
N GLY A 197 26.16 -4.95 -3.54
CA GLY A 197 26.60 -6.13 -4.26
C GLY A 197 25.42 -7.03 -4.63
N ASN A 198 25.72 -8.10 -5.36
CA ASN A 198 24.74 -9.14 -5.71
C ASN A 198 24.33 -10.02 -4.50
N ASP A 199 24.69 -9.66 -3.27
CA ASP A 199 24.32 -10.40 -2.05
C ASP A 199 22.93 -9.97 -1.56
N PRO A 200 21.93 -10.88 -1.57
CA PRO A 200 20.59 -10.59 -1.05
C PRO A 200 20.58 -10.08 0.40
N LYS A 201 21.56 -10.44 1.23
CA LYS A 201 21.62 -10.05 2.65
C LYS A 201 21.91 -8.56 2.86
N GLU A 202 22.45 -7.87 1.86
CA GLU A 202 22.69 -6.42 1.95
C GLU A 202 21.38 -5.63 1.89
N TRP A 203 20.34 -6.20 1.28
CA TRP A 203 19.00 -5.60 1.22
C TRP A 203 18.31 -5.58 2.59
N ASP A 204 18.62 -6.53 3.48
CA ASP A 204 18.07 -6.58 4.85
C ASP A 204 18.55 -5.42 5.74
N LYS A 205 19.62 -4.72 5.32
CA LYS A 205 20.19 -3.56 6.02
C LYS A 205 19.68 -2.23 5.45
N GLN A 206 18.91 -2.26 4.36
CA GLN A 206 18.38 -1.07 3.72
C GLN A 206 17.16 -0.54 4.46
N ARG A 207 16.86 0.73 4.19
CA ARG A 207 15.60 1.36 4.57
C ARG A 207 14.44 0.60 3.93
N GLU A 208 13.38 0.40 4.68
CA GLU A 208 12.16 -0.21 4.18
C GLU A 208 11.44 0.77 3.22
N ILE A 209 11.06 0.26 2.06
CA ILE A 209 10.36 1.01 1.02
C ILE A 209 9.21 0.14 0.54
N ASN A 210 7.99 0.58 0.80
CA ASN A 210 6.78 -0.17 0.48
C ASN A 210 5.87 0.64 -0.44
N PHE A 211 5.10 -0.05 -1.25
CA PHE A 211 3.91 0.53 -1.84
C PHE A 211 2.78 0.45 -0.82
N ALA A 212 1.99 1.51 -0.71
CA ALA A 212 0.75 1.45 0.04
C ALA A 212 -0.11 0.33 -0.55
N PRO A 213 -0.76 -0.50 0.31
CA PRO A 213 -1.61 -1.56 -0.19
C PRO A 213 -2.66 -0.91 -1.10
N PRO A 214 -2.80 -1.38 -2.35
CA PRO A 214 -3.90 -0.92 -3.17
C PRO A 214 -5.19 -1.22 -2.41
N ARG A 215 -6.17 -0.33 -2.43
CA ARG A 215 -7.54 -0.65 -1.99
C ARG A 215 -8.22 -1.72 -2.88
N VAL A 216 -7.45 -2.35 -3.77
CA VAL A 216 -7.86 -3.27 -4.82
C VAL A 216 -8.13 -4.65 -4.24
N ARG A 217 -9.27 -4.78 -3.58
CA ARG A 217 -10.14 -5.96 -3.61
C ARG A 217 -11.54 -5.48 -3.21
N ASN A 218 -12.42 -5.38 -4.20
CA ASN A 218 -13.83 -4.94 -4.14
C ASN A 218 -14.13 -3.44 -4.32
N TYR A 219 -13.16 -2.62 -4.74
CA TYR A 219 -13.42 -1.19 -4.97
C TYR A 219 -14.38 -0.96 -6.14
N SER A 220 -15.43 -0.18 -5.90
CA SER A 220 -16.29 0.33 -6.95
C SER A 220 -15.77 1.69 -7.44
N VAL A 221 -16.07 2.06 -8.69
CA VAL A 221 -15.73 3.39 -9.23
C VAL A 221 -16.24 4.54 -8.33
N LYS A 222 -17.22 4.27 -7.44
CA LYS A 222 -17.83 5.24 -6.54
C LYS A 222 -16.97 5.61 -5.34
N GLU A 223 -15.94 4.83 -5.02
CA GLU A 223 -15.12 5.01 -3.81
C GLU A 223 -13.78 5.73 -4.13
N LEU A 224 -13.50 6.04 -5.40
CA LEU A 224 -12.25 6.71 -5.82
C LEU A 224 -12.11 8.13 -5.24
N GLY A 225 -13.23 8.81 -4.95
CA GLY A 225 -13.23 10.09 -4.25
C GLY A 225 -12.74 9.99 -2.80
N GLU A 226 -13.00 8.87 -2.12
CA GLU A 226 -12.50 8.62 -0.75
C GLU A 226 -10.99 8.36 -0.76
N GLU A 227 -10.51 7.58 -1.73
CA GLU A 227 -9.08 7.33 -1.91
C GLU A 227 -8.31 8.65 -2.14
N LEU A 228 -8.80 9.50 -3.06
CA LEU A 228 -8.21 10.81 -3.30
C LEU A 228 -8.24 11.70 -2.07
N TYR A 229 -9.35 11.70 -1.33
CA TYR A 229 -9.46 12.45 -0.08
C TYR A 229 -8.36 12.02 0.89
N GLU A 230 -8.21 10.73 1.14
CA GLU A 230 -7.19 10.22 2.06
C GLU A 230 -5.77 10.57 1.60
N GLU A 231 -5.44 10.29 0.34
CA GLU A 231 -4.10 10.53 -0.19
C GLU A 231 -3.71 12.01 -0.16
N VAL A 232 -4.65 12.93 -0.46
CA VAL A 232 -4.40 14.37 -0.38
C VAL A 232 -4.04 14.81 1.05
N HIS A 233 -4.64 14.17 2.05
CA HIS A 233 -4.44 14.47 3.47
C HIS A 233 -3.24 13.73 4.10
N LEU A 234 -2.59 12.81 3.38
CA LEU A 234 -1.35 12.18 3.83
C LEU A 234 -0.19 13.19 3.84
N LYS A 235 0.51 13.27 4.98
CA LYS A 235 1.67 14.15 5.20
C LYS A 235 2.90 13.36 5.64
#